data_AF-M5C5N8-F1
#
_entry.id   AF-M5C5N8-F1
#
_cell.length_a   1.000
_cell.length_b   1.000
_cell.length_c   1.000
_cell.angle_alpha   90.00
_cell.angle_beta   90.00
_cell.angle_gamma   90.00
#
_symmetry.space_group_name_H-M   'P 1'
#
loop_
_entity.id
_entity.type
_entity.pdbx_description
1 polymer ?
#
loop_
_entity_poly.entity_id
_entity_poly.type
_entity_poly.pdbx_seq_one_letter_code
_entity_poly.pdbx_strand_id
1 'polypeptide(L)'
;MNSRIRKRWLHNQVEVGLIGEEADLSYRHEWLGKDSAALESFLNGKTDGGFAKVWANAKKPLIVVGSAVAESQAGSQILATVARYASGDKQKARFLNEEWNGINVLQRAASRAAAYDVGYAAAPSSGTTAKFVYLLNADEVSPSSIPQDWACSGSTTRRFSRRLEDY
;
A
#
# COMPACT_ATOMS: atom_id res chain seq x y z
N MET A 1 -8.41 -10.45 -0.59
CA MET A 1 -7.12 -10.89 -0.02
C MET A 1 -7.30 -11.54 1.36
N ASN A 2 -7.94 -10.86 2.31
CA ASN A 2 -8.10 -11.31 3.69
C ASN A 2 -8.68 -12.74 3.83
N SER A 3 -9.65 -13.10 2.98
CA SER A 3 -10.22 -14.45 2.91
C SER A 3 -9.21 -15.54 2.53
N ARG A 4 -8.22 -15.24 1.67
CA ARG A 4 -7.17 -16.19 1.28
C ARG A 4 -6.17 -16.38 2.42
N ILE A 5 -5.82 -15.32 3.14
CA ILE A 5 -4.97 -15.38 4.34
C ILE A 5 -5.67 -16.24 5.40
N ARG A 6 -6.96 -15.97 5.66
CA ARG A 6 -7.77 -16.78 6.58
C ARG A 6 -7.84 -18.24 6.17
N LYS A 7 -8.05 -18.54 4.88
CA LYS A 7 -8.04 -19.93 4.39
C LYS A 7 -6.69 -20.62 4.67
N ARG A 8 -5.57 -19.92 4.45
CA ARG A 8 -4.24 -20.47 4.73
C ARG A 8 -3.98 -20.62 6.23
N TRP A 9 -4.49 -19.72 7.06
CA TRP A 9 -4.46 -19.84 8.52
C TRP A 9 -5.19 -21.12 8.98
N LEU A 10 -6.40 -21.40 8.46
CA LEU A 10 -7.15 -22.61 8.79
C LEU A 10 -6.43 -23.92 8.41
N HIS A 11 -5.78 -23.96 7.23
CA HIS A 11 -5.22 -25.21 6.70
C HIS A 11 -3.75 -25.43 7.05
N ASN A 12 -2.95 -24.36 7.20
CA ASN A 12 -1.49 -24.45 7.27
C ASN A 12 -0.90 -23.80 8.53
N GLN A 13 -1.71 -23.43 9.54
CA GLN A 13 -1.27 -22.81 10.80
C GLN A 13 -0.27 -21.66 10.58
N VAL A 14 -0.59 -20.78 9.63
CA VAL A 14 0.27 -19.62 9.33
C VAL A 14 0.17 -18.64 10.50
N GLU A 15 1.29 -18.34 11.15
CA GLU A 15 1.36 -17.26 12.14
C GLU A 15 1.39 -15.89 11.43
N VAL A 16 0.63 -14.92 11.95
CA VAL A 16 0.49 -13.59 11.36
C VAL A 16 0.89 -12.52 12.38
N GLY A 17 1.82 -11.64 12.00
CA GLY A 17 2.16 -10.44 12.76
C GLY A 17 1.54 -9.20 12.14
N LEU A 18 1.02 -8.30 12.95
CA LEU A 18 0.48 -7.00 12.54
C LEU A 18 1.36 -5.88 13.07
N ILE A 19 1.86 -5.03 12.15
CA ILE A 19 2.51 -3.76 12.47
C ILE A 19 1.65 -2.65 11.89
N GLY A 20 1.16 -1.76 12.74
CA GLY A 20 0.25 -0.68 12.39
C GLY A 20 -0.84 -0.46 13.43
N GLU A 21 -1.87 0.26 13.02
CA GLU A 21 -3.07 0.44 13.82
C GLU A 21 -3.68 -0.91 14.19
N GLU A 22 -4.07 -1.06 15.45
CA GLU A 22 -4.71 -2.26 15.95
C GLU A 22 -6.06 -2.43 15.24
N ALA A 23 -6.21 -3.54 14.52
CA ALA A 23 -7.39 -3.84 13.75
C ALA A 23 -7.91 -5.23 14.14
N ASP A 24 -9.22 -5.34 14.33
CA ASP A 24 -9.83 -6.63 14.61
C ASP A 24 -9.85 -7.49 13.33
N LEU A 25 -8.94 -8.46 13.27
CA LEU A 25 -8.83 -9.42 12.19
C LEU A 25 -9.52 -10.72 12.62
N SER A 26 -10.33 -11.28 11.72
CA SER A 26 -11.06 -12.55 11.89
C SER A 26 -10.18 -13.82 12.07
N TYR A 27 -8.90 -13.67 12.38
CA TYR A 27 -7.93 -14.73 12.64
C TYR A 27 -6.91 -14.26 13.69
N ARG A 28 -6.28 -15.21 14.37
CA ARG A 28 -5.25 -14.91 15.37
C ARG A 28 -4.07 -14.21 14.71
N HIS A 29 -3.67 -13.09 15.30
CA HIS A 29 -2.50 -12.33 14.92
C HIS A 29 -1.79 -11.81 16.17
N GLU A 30 -0.47 -11.62 16.07
CA GLU A 30 0.34 -10.98 17.12
C GLU A 30 0.53 -9.51 16.73
N TRP A 31 0.10 -8.59 17.59
CA TRP A 31 0.33 -7.16 17.39
C TRP A 31 1.76 -6.81 17.83
N LEU A 32 2.57 -6.30 16.90
CA LEU A 32 4.00 -6.05 17.08
C LEU A 32 4.30 -4.55 17.32
N GLY A 33 3.29 -3.69 17.19
CA GLY A 33 3.39 -2.25 17.43
C GLY A 33 2.76 -1.42 16.30
N LYS A 34 2.68 -0.11 16.50
CA LYS A 34 1.97 0.83 15.61
C LYS A 34 2.85 1.51 14.56
N ASP A 35 4.11 1.74 14.89
CA ASP A 35 4.93 2.73 14.19
C ASP A 35 6.08 2.10 13.39
N SER A 36 6.69 2.89 12.50
CA SER A 36 7.90 2.50 11.75
C SER A 36 9.06 2.11 12.66
N ALA A 37 9.16 2.70 13.85
CA ALA A 37 10.16 2.33 14.86
C ALA A 37 9.97 0.90 15.38
N ALA A 38 8.72 0.43 15.49
CA ALA A 38 8.42 -0.96 15.87
C ALA A 38 8.84 -1.93 14.76
N LEU A 39 8.63 -1.55 13.49
CA LEU A 39 9.14 -2.31 12.34
C LEU A 39 10.67 -2.44 12.38
N GLU A 40 11.39 -1.34 12.58
CA GLU A 40 12.86 -1.40 12.68
C GLU A 40 13.32 -2.24 13.86
N SER A 41 12.66 -2.14 15.01
CA SER A 41 12.98 -2.94 16.19
C SER A 41 12.76 -4.43 15.94
N PHE A 42 11.65 -4.78 15.28
CA PHE A 42 11.32 -6.16 14.92
C PHE A 42 12.34 -6.74 13.93
N LEU A 43 12.66 -6.01 12.85
CA LEU A 43 13.62 -6.45 11.84
C LEU A 43 15.05 -6.59 12.39
N ASN A 44 15.42 -5.75 13.37
CA ASN A 44 16.71 -5.84 14.06
C ASN A 44 16.75 -6.94 15.13
N GLY A 45 15.65 -7.70 15.33
CA GLY A 45 15.59 -8.78 16.31
C GLY A 45 15.60 -8.29 17.77
N LYS A 46 15.19 -7.04 18.02
CA LYS A 46 15.08 -6.47 19.38
C LYS A 46 13.75 -6.78 20.06
N THR A 47 12.82 -7.38 19.33
CA THR A 47 11.48 -7.70 19.84
C THR A 47 11.45 -9.16 20.26
N ASP A 48 11.26 -9.40 21.56
CA ASP A 48 11.07 -10.72 22.12
C ASP A 48 9.58 -11.07 22.09
N GLY A 49 9.21 -12.10 21.33
CA GLY A 49 7.82 -12.52 21.14
C GLY A 49 7.72 -13.93 20.57
N GLY A 50 6.52 -14.51 20.64
CA GLY A 50 6.23 -15.81 20.04
C GLY A 50 6.43 -15.77 18.53
N PHE A 51 5.92 -14.71 17.90
CA PHE A 51 6.05 -14.49 16.47
C PHE A 51 7.49 -14.26 16.02
N ALA A 52 8.33 -13.54 16.78
CA ALA A 52 9.73 -13.29 16.41
C ALA A 52 10.53 -14.60 16.25
N LYS A 53 10.28 -15.60 17.11
CA LYS A 53 10.89 -16.94 17.01
C LYS A 53 10.38 -17.71 15.79
N VAL A 54 9.08 -17.64 15.50
CA VAL A 54 8.50 -18.26 14.30
C VAL A 54 9.04 -17.60 13.04
N TRP A 55 9.13 -16.27 13.04
CA TRP A 55 9.69 -15.46 11.96
C TRP A 55 11.15 -15.83 11.66
N ALA A 56 11.98 -16.03 12.69
CA ALA A 56 13.37 -16.44 12.52
C ALA A 56 13.50 -17.84 11.87
N ASN A 57 12.58 -18.77 12.19
CA ASN A 57 12.61 -20.15 11.70
C ASN A 57 11.83 -20.38 10.39
N ALA A 58 11.08 -19.38 9.90
CA ALA A 58 10.22 -19.53 8.73
C ALA A 58 11.00 -19.84 7.45
N LYS A 59 10.61 -20.88 6.71
CA LYS A 59 11.28 -21.24 5.45
C LYS A 59 10.90 -20.33 4.28
N LYS A 60 9.63 -19.90 4.22
CA LYS A 60 9.08 -19.02 3.17
C LYS A 60 8.33 -17.83 3.81
N PRO A 61 9.05 -16.88 4.44
CA PRO A 61 8.43 -15.72 5.06
C PRO A 61 7.81 -14.78 4.02
N LEU A 62 6.76 -14.06 4.43
CA LEU A 62 6.01 -13.14 3.59
C LEU A 62 5.81 -11.80 4.32
N ILE A 63 6.23 -10.71 3.70
CA ILE A 63 5.95 -9.33 4.10
C ILE A 63 4.91 -8.76 3.15
N VAL A 64 3.82 -8.24 3.71
CA VAL A 64 2.74 -7.60 2.96
C VAL A 64 2.62 -6.16 3.42
N VAL A 65 2.90 -5.21 2.52
CA VAL A 65 2.82 -3.77 2.80
C VAL A 65 1.54 -3.20 2.18
N GLY A 66 0.75 -2.47 2.95
CA GLY A 66 -0.42 -1.78 2.43
C GLY A 66 -0.05 -0.49 1.68
N SER A 67 -0.76 -0.17 0.60
CA SER A 67 -0.57 1.08 -0.19
C SER A 67 -0.66 2.36 0.65
N ALA A 68 -1.48 2.39 1.70
CA ALA A 68 -1.55 3.54 2.62
C ALA A 68 -0.23 3.84 3.33
N VAL A 69 0.64 2.84 3.51
CA VAL A 69 1.97 3.04 4.08
C VAL A 69 2.85 3.80 3.08
N ALA A 70 2.72 3.51 1.79
CA ALA A 70 3.47 4.20 0.74
C ALA A 70 3.03 5.67 0.55
N GLU A 71 1.77 5.98 0.87
CA GLU A 71 1.20 7.34 0.82
C GLU A 71 1.54 8.18 2.06
N SER A 72 2.06 7.57 3.13
CA SER A 72 2.49 8.29 4.33
C SER A 72 3.79 9.05 4.08
N GLN A 73 4.01 10.13 4.84
CA GLN A 73 5.24 10.94 4.81
C GLN A 73 6.50 10.08 5.03
N ALA A 74 6.40 9.02 5.84
CA ALA A 74 7.48 8.08 6.12
C ALA A 74 7.47 6.83 5.20
N GLY A 75 6.62 6.79 4.18
CA GLY A 75 6.40 5.60 3.35
C GLY A 75 7.64 5.14 2.59
N SER A 76 8.41 6.08 2.04
CA SER A 76 9.67 5.79 1.34
C SER A 76 10.71 5.13 2.26
N GLN A 77 10.80 5.59 3.51
CA GLN A 77 11.71 5.04 4.51
C GLN A 77 11.29 3.63 4.90
N ILE A 78 10.00 3.39 5.13
CA ILE A 78 9.47 2.07 5.47
C ILE A 78 9.74 1.07 4.34
N LEU A 79 9.41 1.44 3.10
CA LEU A 79 9.67 0.59 1.93
C LEU A 79 11.16 0.32 1.73
N ALA A 80 12.03 1.34 1.92
CA ALA A 80 13.47 1.17 1.83
C ALA A 80 14.00 0.22 2.93
N THR A 81 13.52 0.34 4.17
CA THR A 81 13.89 -0.54 5.27
C THR A 81 13.48 -1.99 5.00
N VAL A 82 12.25 -2.22 4.53
CA VAL A 82 11.77 -3.56 4.14
C VAL A 82 12.61 -4.14 2.99
N ALA A 83 12.86 -3.33 1.96
CA ALA A 83 13.64 -3.75 0.80
C ALA A 83 15.09 -4.10 1.19
N ARG A 84 15.73 -3.28 2.03
CA ARG A 84 17.08 -3.54 2.55
C ARG A 84 17.13 -4.81 3.38
N TYR A 85 16.16 -5.01 4.26
CA TYR A 85 16.09 -6.21 5.09
C TYR A 85 15.96 -7.48 4.23
N ALA A 86 15.03 -7.50 3.29
CA ALA A 86 14.77 -8.66 2.46
C ALA A 86 15.88 -8.93 1.43
N SER A 87 16.59 -7.88 0.98
CA SER A 87 17.72 -8.01 0.05
C SER A 87 19.05 -8.34 0.73
N GLY A 88 19.14 -8.25 2.05
CA GLY A 88 20.36 -8.57 2.79
C GLY A 88 20.75 -10.05 2.65
N ASP A 89 22.05 -10.34 2.62
CA ASP A 89 22.59 -11.68 2.29
C ASP A 89 21.99 -12.82 3.12
N LYS A 90 21.70 -12.56 4.40
CA LYS A 90 21.11 -13.54 5.33
C LYS A 90 19.65 -13.89 5.01
N GLN A 91 18.93 -12.94 4.43
CA GLN A 91 17.48 -13.04 4.22
C GLN A 91 17.11 -13.27 2.75
N LYS A 92 17.99 -12.88 1.82
CA LYS A 92 17.77 -13.01 0.37
C LYS A 92 17.36 -14.43 -0.03
N ALA A 93 18.05 -15.46 0.47
CA ALA A 93 17.70 -16.84 0.17
C ALA A 93 16.28 -17.27 0.63
N ARG A 94 15.72 -16.59 1.64
CA ARG A 94 14.40 -16.87 2.22
C ARG A 94 13.30 -16.01 1.61
N PHE A 95 13.60 -14.76 1.24
CA PHE A 95 12.62 -13.79 0.73
C PHE A 95 12.61 -13.63 -0.78
N LEU A 96 13.78 -13.72 -1.43
CA LEU A 96 13.97 -13.37 -2.83
C LEU A 96 14.80 -14.48 -3.50
N ASN A 97 14.13 -15.58 -3.82
CA ASN A 97 14.69 -16.68 -4.60
C ASN A 97 13.82 -16.96 -5.83
N GLU A 98 14.30 -17.78 -6.76
CA GLU A 98 13.58 -18.06 -8.02
C GLU A 98 12.18 -18.68 -7.79
N GLU A 99 11.99 -19.40 -6.68
CA GLU A 99 10.72 -20.05 -6.34
C GLU A 99 9.79 -19.18 -5.47
N TRP A 100 10.29 -18.10 -4.87
CA TRP A 100 9.60 -17.37 -3.81
C TRP A 100 9.95 -15.89 -3.80
N ASN A 101 8.91 -15.07 -3.93
CA ASN A 101 8.94 -13.64 -3.68
C ASN A 101 8.11 -13.31 -2.43
N GLY A 102 8.81 -13.06 -1.34
CA GLY A 102 8.26 -12.75 -0.04
C GLY A 102 7.89 -11.28 0.17
N ILE A 103 8.10 -10.37 -0.79
CA ILE A 103 7.73 -8.95 -0.63
C ILE A 103 6.55 -8.64 -1.54
N ASN A 104 5.42 -8.25 -0.94
CA ASN A 104 4.21 -7.92 -1.69
C ASN A 104 3.63 -6.58 -1.22
N VAL A 105 3.10 -5.80 -2.16
CA VAL A 105 2.41 -4.55 -1.87
C VAL A 105 0.94 -4.68 -2.26
N LEU A 106 0.03 -4.39 -1.32
CA LEU A 106 -1.40 -4.41 -1.55
C LEU A 106 -1.92 -3.03 -1.97
N GLN A 107 -2.26 -2.92 -3.24
CA GLN A 107 -2.96 -1.76 -3.78
C GLN A 107 -4.45 -1.81 -3.42
N ARG A 108 -5.00 -0.68 -2.98
CA ARG A 108 -6.44 -0.53 -2.70
C ARG A 108 -7.26 -0.24 -3.95
N ALA A 109 -6.68 0.54 -4.88
CA ALA A 109 -7.30 0.89 -6.16
C ALA A 109 -6.64 0.14 -7.32
N ALA A 110 -7.45 -0.49 -8.17
CA ALA A 110 -6.95 -1.23 -9.34
C ALA A 110 -6.27 -0.30 -10.37
N SER A 111 -6.77 0.92 -10.52
CA SER A 111 -6.22 1.95 -11.41
C SER A 111 -4.79 2.35 -11.04
N ARG A 112 -4.42 2.27 -9.75
CA ARG A 112 -3.05 2.60 -9.30
C ARG A 112 -2.01 1.61 -9.78
N ALA A 113 -2.34 0.31 -9.82
CA ALA A 113 -1.42 -0.69 -10.36
C ALA A 113 -1.14 -0.43 -11.85
N ALA A 114 -2.19 -0.24 -12.65
CA ALA A 114 -2.06 0.08 -14.07
C ALA A 114 -1.36 1.43 -14.32
N ALA A 115 -1.61 2.44 -13.48
CA ALA A 115 -0.93 3.73 -13.56
C ALA A 115 0.58 3.56 -13.37
N TYR A 116 1.02 2.79 -12.37
CA TYR A 116 2.44 2.52 -12.15
C TYR A 116 3.07 1.72 -13.29
N ASP A 117 2.36 0.75 -13.87
CA ASP A 117 2.86 -0.04 -15.01
C ASP A 117 3.11 0.84 -16.25
N VAL A 118 2.26 1.84 -16.48
CA VAL A 118 2.40 2.78 -17.60
C VAL A 118 3.40 3.92 -17.28
N GLY A 119 3.94 3.97 -16.06
CA GLY A 119 4.91 4.97 -15.62
C GLY A 119 4.31 6.26 -15.07
N TYR A 120 3.01 6.30 -14.80
CA TYR A 120 2.41 7.38 -14.03
C TYR A 120 2.77 7.24 -12.55
N ALA A 121 3.28 8.30 -11.95
CA ALA A 121 3.59 8.37 -10.53
C ALA A 121 2.95 9.62 -9.92
N ALA A 122 2.70 9.57 -8.60
CA ALA A 122 2.31 10.76 -7.86
C ALA A 122 3.48 11.74 -7.88
N ALA A 123 3.29 12.87 -8.56
CA ALA A 123 4.27 13.94 -8.56
C ALA A 123 4.28 14.61 -7.18
N PRO A 124 5.45 15.02 -6.64
CA PRO A 124 5.48 15.94 -5.51
C PRO A 124 4.68 17.18 -5.89
N SER A 125 4.02 17.83 -4.93
CA SER A 125 3.24 19.05 -5.18
C SER A 125 4.14 20.06 -5.87
N SER A 126 4.01 20.19 -7.19
CA SER A 126 4.66 21.26 -7.93
C SER A 126 4.01 22.53 -7.39
N GLY A 127 4.80 23.43 -6.80
CA GLY A 127 4.29 24.70 -6.26
C GLY A 127 3.61 25.61 -7.31
N THR A 128 3.42 25.11 -8.52
CA THR A 128 2.66 25.70 -9.62
C THR A 128 1.20 25.29 -9.51
N THR A 129 0.33 26.28 -9.35
CA THR A 129 -1.11 26.07 -9.40
C THR A 129 -1.54 25.57 -10.79
N ALA A 130 -2.12 24.37 -10.85
CA ALA A 130 -2.64 23.82 -12.10
C ALA A 130 -3.87 24.61 -12.57
N LYS A 131 -3.84 25.09 -13.82
CA LYS A 131 -4.98 25.81 -14.46
C LYS A 131 -5.99 24.86 -15.12
N PHE A 132 -5.56 23.62 -15.38
CA PHE A 132 -6.36 22.58 -16.02
C PHE A 132 -6.21 21.28 -15.22
N VAL A 133 -7.35 20.68 -14.87
CA VAL A 133 -7.42 19.43 -14.11
C VAL A 133 -8.34 18.49 -14.89
N TYR A 134 -7.82 17.31 -15.23
CA TYR A 134 -8.59 16.27 -15.89
C TYR A 134 -8.79 15.08 -14.95
N LEU A 135 -10.04 14.88 -14.51
CA LEU A 135 -10.41 13.81 -13.59
C LEU A 135 -10.89 12.61 -14.41
N LEU A 136 -10.03 11.60 -14.54
CA LEU A 136 -10.34 10.32 -15.17
C LEU A 136 -11.20 9.45 -14.25
N ASN A 137 -12.46 9.87 -14.02
CA ASN A 137 -13.39 9.24 -13.09
C ASN A 137 -12.78 9.09 -11.67
N ALA A 138 -12.03 10.10 -11.25
CA ALA A 138 -11.30 10.12 -9.99
C ALA A 138 -12.18 10.71 -8.89
N ASP A 139 -12.97 9.87 -8.24
CA ASP A 139 -13.90 10.27 -7.16
C ASP A 139 -13.23 10.40 -5.78
N GLU A 140 -12.01 9.88 -5.63
CA GLU A 140 -11.24 9.90 -4.37
C GLU A 140 -10.45 11.21 -4.15
N VAL A 141 -10.57 12.20 -5.05
CA VAL A 141 -9.89 13.49 -4.94
C VAL A 141 -10.77 14.47 -4.14
N SER A 142 -10.23 14.99 -3.04
CA SER A 142 -10.95 15.99 -2.24
C SER A 142 -11.24 17.26 -3.05
N PRO A 143 -12.48 17.78 -3.09
CA PRO A 143 -12.77 19.01 -3.84
C PRO A 143 -11.94 20.21 -3.38
N SER A 144 -11.49 20.22 -2.12
CA SER A 144 -10.63 21.24 -1.53
C SER A 144 -9.21 21.27 -2.08
N SER A 145 -8.71 20.18 -2.67
CA SER A 145 -7.38 20.14 -3.29
C SER A 145 -7.35 20.62 -4.73
N ILE A 146 -8.51 20.99 -5.29
CA ILE A 146 -8.63 21.49 -6.66
C ILE A 146 -8.57 23.03 -6.62
N PRO A 147 -7.66 23.68 -7.37
CA PRO A 147 -7.56 25.15 -7.39
C PRO A 147 -8.86 25.78 -7.85
N GLN A 148 -9.40 26.80 -7.19
CA GLN A 148 -10.69 27.40 -7.57
C GLN A 148 -10.69 28.11 -8.94
N ASP A 149 -9.52 28.49 -9.46
CA ASP A 149 -9.33 29.09 -10.80
C ASP A 149 -9.11 28.04 -11.92
N TRP A 150 -9.44 26.78 -11.66
CA TRP A 150 -9.50 25.78 -12.73
C TRP A 150 -10.71 26.05 -13.63
N ALA A 151 -10.58 25.75 -14.93
CA ALA A 151 -11.41 26.19 -16.07
C ALA A 151 -12.96 26.06 -16.00
N CYS A 152 -13.54 25.65 -14.88
CA CYS A 152 -14.99 25.55 -14.64
C CYS A 152 -15.56 26.60 -13.67
N SER A 153 -14.81 27.59 -13.19
CA SER A 153 -15.37 28.67 -12.35
C SER A 153 -15.96 29.85 -13.13
N GLY A 154 -15.80 29.86 -14.46
CA GLY A 154 -16.53 30.75 -15.37
C GLY A 154 -17.85 30.11 -15.79
N SER A 155 -18.96 30.72 -15.40
CA SER A 155 -20.34 30.41 -15.83
C SER A 155 -20.45 29.89 -17.27
N THR A 156 -20.57 28.57 -17.47
CA THR A 156 -21.29 27.89 -18.57
C THR A 156 -21.12 26.38 -18.41
N THR A 157 -22.10 25.73 -17.77
CA THR A 157 -22.25 24.28 -17.79
C THR A 157 -22.64 23.83 -19.21
N ARG A 158 -21.68 23.60 -20.12
CA ARG A 158 -21.94 22.79 -21.32
C ARG A 158 -21.86 21.32 -20.96
N ARG A 159 -22.92 20.81 -20.35
CA ARG A 159 -23.20 19.39 -20.24
C ARG A 159 -23.49 18.88 -21.66
N PHE A 160 -22.52 18.20 -22.27
CA PHE A 160 -22.69 17.53 -23.57
C PHE A 160 -23.57 16.28 -23.37
N SER A 161 -24.88 16.51 -23.19
CA SER A 161 -25.90 15.47 -23.26
C SER A 161 -26.54 15.57 -24.64
N ARG A 162 -26.10 14.74 -25.60
CA ARG A 162 -26.90 14.48 -26.80
C ARG A 162 -28.21 13.82 -26.35
N ARG A 163 -29.28 14.62 -26.28
CA ARG A 163 -30.65 14.13 -26.29
C ARG A 163 -31.03 14.01 -27.76
N LEU A 164 -31.14 12.77 -28.23
CA LEU A 164 -31.78 12.41 -29.49
C LEU A 164 -33.29 12.54 -29.26
N GLU A 165 -33.86 13.69 -29.57
CA GLU A 165 -35.28 13.83 -29.87
C GLU A 165 -35.44 15.01 -30.84
N ASP A 166 -36.12 14.70 -31.95
CA ASP A 166 -36.68 15.56 -33.00
C ASP A 166 -35.78 16.03 -34.17
N TYR A 167 -36.14 15.47 -35.34
CA TYR A 167 -35.74 15.68 -36.74
C TYR A 167 -34.44 15.03 -37.26
#